data_AF-A0A5U4RMV4-F1
#
_entry.id   AF-A0A5U4RMV4-F1
#
_cell.length_a   1.000
_cell.length_b   1.000
_cell.length_c   1.000
_cell.angle_alpha   90.00
_cell.angle_beta   90.00
_cell.angle_gamma   90.00
#
_symmetry.space_group_name_H-M   'P 1'
#
loop_
_entity.id
_entity.type
_entity.pdbx_description
1 polymer ?
#
loop_
_entity_poly.entity_id
_entity_poly.type
_entity_poly.pdbx_seq_one_letter_code
_entity_poly.pdbx_strand_id
1 'polypeptide(L)'
;MLTFARQQQRRNVRWLLSLSLLVLLATLLSLCAGEQWIAPGDWLSARGELFVWQIRLPRTLAVLLVGAALALSGAVMQALFENPLAEPGLLGVSNGAGVGLIAAVLLGQGQLPGWALGL
;
A
#
# COMPACT_ATOMS: atom_id res chain seq x y z
N MET A 1 -1.81 -38.32 -0.68
CA MET A 1 -1.29 -37.08 -0.03
C MET A 1 -0.71 -36.08 -1.04
N LEU A 2 0.16 -36.49 -1.97
CA LEU A 2 0.76 -35.60 -2.98
C LEU A 2 -0.24 -34.96 -3.97
N THR A 3 -1.38 -35.60 -4.24
CA THR A 3 -2.44 -35.07 -5.11
C THR A 3 -3.13 -33.83 -4.53
N PHE A 4 -3.45 -33.84 -3.23
CA PHE A 4 -4.03 -32.69 -2.53
C PHE A 4 -3.08 -31.49 -2.50
N ALA A 5 -1.79 -31.73 -2.28
CA ALA A 5 -0.76 -30.67 -2.34
C ALA A 5 -0.68 -30.02 -3.73
N ARG A 6 -0.69 -30.83 -4.81
CA ARG A 6 -0.71 -30.32 -6.19
C ARG A 6 -1.99 -29.53 -6.52
N GLN A 7 -3.14 -30.00 -6.03
CA GLN A 7 -4.42 -29.30 -6.23
C GLN A 7 -4.45 -27.95 -5.49
N GLN A 8 -3.94 -27.92 -4.25
CA GLN A 8 -3.80 -26.70 -3.47
C GLN A 8 -2.85 -25.70 -4.15
N GLN A 9 -1.70 -26.18 -4.64
CA GLN A 9 -0.74 -25.34 -5.35
C GLN A 9 -1.34 -24.71 -6.61
N ARG A 10 -2.08 -25.49 -7.42
CA ARG A 10 -2.80 -24.95 -8.59
C ARG A 10 -3.83 -23.88 -8.22
N ARG A 11 -4.55 -24.09 -7.11
CA ARG A 11 -5.52 -23.10 -6.60
C ARG A 11 -4.81 -21.83 -6.12
N ASN A 12 -3.71 -21.95 -5.39
CA ASN A 12 -2.93 -20.82 -4.92
C ASN A 12 -2.35 -20.00 -6.08
N VAL A 13 -1.77 -20.66 -7.09
CA VAL A 13 -1.27 -19.96 -8.29
C VAL A 13 -2.39 -19.21 -9.00
N ARG A 14 -3.57 -19.81 -9.16
CA ARG A 14 -4.73 -19.13 -9.74
C ARG A 14 -5.14 -17.89 -8.93
N TRP A 15 -5.21 -18.01 -7.59
CA TRP A 15 -5.51 -16.87 -6.73
C TRP A 15 -4.47 -15.76 -6.83
N LEU A 16 -3.19 -16.10 -6.80
CA LEU A 16 -2.10 -15.13 -6.93
C LEU A 16 -2.14 -14.41 -8.28
N LEU A 17 -2.41 -15.14 -9.37
CA LEU A 17 -2.58 -14.53 -10.69
C LEU A 17 -3.78 -13.60 -10.74
N SER A 18 -4.93 -14.02 -10.20
CA SER A 18 -6.13 -13.17 -10.14
C SER A 18 -5.92 -11.91 -9.31
N LEU A 19 -5.29 -12.03 -8.14
CA LEU A 19 -5.00 -10.87 -7.28
C LEU A 19 -3.95 -9.95 -7.90
N SER A 20 -2.92 -10.49 -8.54
CA SER A 20 -1.92 -9.70 -9.27
C SER A 20 -2.55 -8.93 -10.42
N LEU A 21 -3.45 -9.57 -11.19
CA LEU A 21 -4.21 -8.91 -12.24
C LEU A 21 -5.12 -7.82 -11.68
N LEU A 22 -5.83 -8.08 -10.58
CA LEU A 22 -6.66 -7.09 -9.90
C LEU A 22 -5.85 -5.85 -9.48
N VAL A 23 -4.68 -6.06 -8.87
CA VAL A 23 -3.77 -4.98 -8.47
C VAL A 23 -3.32 -4.18 -9.69
N LEU A 24 -2.95 -4.83 -10.79
CA LEU A 24 -2.56 -4.16 -12.02
C LEU A 24 -3.70 -3.33 -12.64
N LEU A 25 -4.93 -3.84 -12.62
CA LEU A 25 -6.08 -3.08 -13.09
C LEU A 25 -6.39 -1.89 -12.18
N ALA A 26 -6.28 -2.08 -10.85
CA ALA A 26 -6.47 -1.00 -9.88
C ALA A 26 -5.41 0.09 -10.01
N THR A 27 -4.15 -0.25 -10.29
CA THR A 27 -3.10 0.75 -10.51
C THR A 27 -3.34 1.53 -11.79
N LEU A 28 -3.66 0.87 -12.90
CA LEU A 28 -4.01 1.54 -14.16
C LEU A 28 -5.20 2.47 -13.99
N LEU A 29 -6.24 2.01 -13.27
CA LEU A 29 -7.40 2.82 -12.94
C LEU A 29 -6.99 4.03 -12.09
N SER A 30 -6.17 3.83 -11.05
CA SER A 30 -5.68 4.90 -10.18
C SER A 30 -4.85 5.95 -10.92
N LEU A 31 -4.11 5.57 -11.96
CA LEU A 31 -3.32 6.50 -12.78
C LEU A 31 -4.21 7.29 -13.75
N CYS A 32 -5.28 6.69 -14.27
CA CYS A 32 -6.20 7.34 -15.21
C CYS A 32 -7.27 8.20 -14.51
N ALA A 33 -7.76 7.74 -13.35
CA ALA A 33 -8.82 8.38 -12.58
C ALA A 33 -8.33 9.60 -11.79
N GLY A 34 -9.19 10.60 -11.67
CA GLY A 34 -8.97 11.84 -10.94
C GLY A 34 -10.03 12.87 -11.32
N GLU A 35 -9.83 14.14 -10.94
CA GLU A 35 -10.75 15.24 -11.32
C GLU A 35 -10.93 15.36 -12.83
N GLN A 36 -9.85 15.09 -13.59
CA GLN A 36 -9.88 14.94 -15.03
C GLN A 36 -9.42 13.53 -15.38
N TRP A 37 -10.20 12.85 -16.23
CA TRP A 37 -9.82 11.54 -16.76
C TRP A 37 -8.68 11.72 -17.78
N ILE A 38 -7.57 11.03 -17.58
CA ILE A 38 -6.41 11.06 -18.49
C ILE A 38 -6.22 9.64 -19.03
N ALA A 39 -6.49 9.46 -20.33
CA ALA A 39 -6.31 8.16 -20.97
C ALA A 39 -4.81 7.81 -21.10
N PRO A 40 -4.45 6.51 -21.18
CA PRO A 40 -3.06 6.07 -21.36
C PRO A 40 -2.34 6.69 -22.55
N GLY A 41 -3.07 7.04 -23.62
CA GLY A 41 -2.51 7.72 -24.79
C GLY A 41 -1.99 9.14 -24.48
N ASP A 42 -2.54 9.79 -23.46
CA ASP A 42 -2.21 11.18 -23.10
C ASP A 42 -1.18 11.27 -21.96
N TRP A 43 -0.62 10.15 -21.49
CA TRP A 43 0.33 10.13 -20.37
C TRP A 43 1.63 10.89 -20.65
N LEU A 44 2.01 11.00 -21.92
CA LEU A 44 3.20 11.76 -22.36
C LEU A 44 2.86 13.20 -22.76
N SER A 45 1.60 13.62 -22.66
CA SER A 45 1.25 15.03 -22.81
C SER A 45 1.77 15.85 -21.63
N ALA A 46 1.91 17.17 -21.79
CA ALA A 46 2.32 18.06 -20.70
C ALA A 46 1.44 17.94 -19.43
N ARG A 47 0.16 17.58 -19.58
CA ARG A 47 -0.74 17.31 -18.45
C ARG A 47 -0.45 15.94 -17.82
N GLY A 48 -0.19 14.92 -18.63
CA GLY A 48 0.19 13.59 -18.18
C GLY A 48 1.49 13.60 -17.38
N GLU A 49 2.48 14.36 -17.82
CA GLU A 49 3.76 14.52 -17.13
C GLU A 49 3.59 15.08 -15.70
N LEU A 50 2.76 16.09 -15.51
CA LEU A 50 2.49 16.65 -14.18
C LEU A 50 1.55 15.74 -13.36
N PHE A 51 0.36 15.44 -13.87
CA PHE A 51 -0.65 14.75 -13.06
C PHE A 51 -0.38 13.27 -12.90
N VAL A 52 -0.02 12.54 -13.96
CA VAL A 52 0.19 11.09 -13.88
C VAL A 52 1.52 10.80 -13.20
N TRP A 53 2.62 11.44 -13.62
CA TRP A 53 3.96 11.08 -13.13
C TRP A 53 4.35 11.76 -11.82
N GLN A 54 4.03 13.04 -11.61
CA GLN A 54 4.46 13.74 -10.39
C GLN A 54 3.47 13.67 -9.24
N ILE A 55 2.18 13.39 -9.51
CA ILE A 55 1.13 13.39 -8.47
C ILE A 55 0.56 11.99 -8.26
N ARG A 56 -0.01 11.39 -9.32
CA ARG A 56 -0.76 10.12 -9.19
C ARG A 56 0.17 8.94 -8.95
N LEU A 57 1.24 8.80 -9.72
CA LEU A 57 2.18 7.69 -9.61
C LEU A 57 2.81 7.56 -8.21
N PRO A 58 3.43 8.61 -7.62
CA PRO A 58 4.01 8.49 -6.27
C PRO A 58 2.93 8.15 -5.23
N ARG A 59 1.74 8.74 -5.34
CA ARG A 59 0.61 8.42 -4.46
C ARG A 59 0.13 6.97 -4.61
N THR A 60 -0.03 6.47 -5.83
CA THR A 60 -0.45 5.08 -6.10
C THR A 60 0.58 4.10 -5.54
N LEU A 61 1.89 4.38 -5.72
CA LEU A 61 2.95 3.57 -5.14
C LEU A 61 2.91 3.58 -3.60
N ALA A 62 2.72 4.74 -2.98
CA ALA A 62 2.58 4.84 -1.53
C ALA A 62 1.38 4.01 -1.02
N VAL A 63 0.22 4.11 -1.68
CA VAL A 63 -0.99 3.34 -1.33
C VAL A 63 -0.75 1.83 -1.45
N LEU A 64 -0.09 1.38 -2.53
CA LEU A 64 0.24 -0.04 -2.71
C LEU A 64 1.17 -0.55 -1.61
N LEU A 65 2.24 0.20 -1.31
CA LEU A 65 3.24 -0.19 -0.32
C LEU A 65 2.63 -0.22 1.09
N VAL A 66 1.86 0.81 1.46
CA VAL A 66 1.17 0.87 2.76
C VAL A 66 0.14 -0.25 2.87
N GLY A 67 -0.68 -0.47 1.84
CA GLY A 67 -1.67 -1.55 1.83
C GLY A 67 -1.03 -2.95 1.98
N ALA A 68 0.06 -3.21 1.26
CA ALA A 68 0.81 -4.45 1.37
C ALA A 68 1.46 -4.62 2.76
N ALA A 69 2.04 -3.55 3.31
CA ALA A 69 2.63 -3.56 4.64
C ALA A 69 1.60 -3.82 5.73
N LEU A 70 0.41 -3.23 5.65
CA LEU A 70 -0.69 -3.47 6.59
C LEU A 70 -1.20 -4.91 6.50
N ALA A 71 -1.41 -5.44 5.29
CA ALA A 71 -1.82 -6.82 5.08
C ALA A 71 -0.79 -7.82 5.63
N LEU A 72 0.50 -7.58 5.38
CA LEU A 72 1.58 -8.43 5.89
C LEU A 72 1.71 -8.32 7.42
N SER A 73 1.64 -7.11 7.97
CA SER A 73 1.69 -6.88 9.42
C SER A 73 0.54 -7.61 10.12
N GLY A 74 -0.68 -7.56 9.57
CA GLY A 74 -1.82 -8.31 10.07
C GLY A 74 -1.58 -9.82 10.05
N ALA A 75 -1.11 -10.38 8.94
CA ALA A 75 -0.80 -11.81 8.83
C ALA A 75 0.30 -12.26 9.81
N VAL A 76 1.35 -11.45 9.98
CA VAL A 76 2.43 -11.70 10.96
C VAL A 76 1.87 -11.66 12.38
N MET A 77 1.01 -10.69 12.70
CA MET A 77 0.38 -10.57 14.01
C MET A 77 -0.49 -11.79 14.34
N GLN A 78 -1.32 -12.21 13.38
CA GLN A 78 -2.20 -13.36 13.51
C GLN A 78 -1.40 -14.65 13.76
N ALA A 79 -0.26 -14.81 13.08
CA ALA A 79 0.63 -15.95 13.29
C ALA A 79 1.35 -15.89 14.64
N LEU A 80 1.80 -14.70 15.06
CA LEU A 80 2.55 -14.52 16.31
C LEU A 80 1.69 -14.77 17.55
N PHE A 81 0.46 -14.29 17.55
CA PHE A 81 -0.47 -14.47 18.67
C PHE A 81 -1.36 -15.70 18.54
N GLU A 82 -1.23 -16.45 17.43
CA GLU A 82 -2.11 -17.56 17.07
C GLU A 82 -3.61 -17.18 17.19
N ASN A 83 -3.91 -15.92 16.90
CA ASN A 83 -5.24 -15.34 17.06
C ASN A 83 -5.67 -14.72 15.72
N PRO A 84 -6.68 -15.30 15.02
CA PRO A 84 -7.13 -14.81 13.73
C PRO A 84 -7.73 -13.40 13.77
N LEU A 85 -8.03 -12.87 14.97
CA LEU A 85 -8.55 -11.51 15.17
C LEU A 85 -7.46 -10.48 15.50
N ALA A 86 -6.19 -10.88 15.58
CA ALA A 86 -5.11 -9.95 15.87
C ALA A 86 -4.85 -9.02 14.67
N GLU A 87 -4.75 -7.72 14.94
CA GLU A 87 -4.33 -6.70 13.96
C GLU A 87 -3.49 -5.59 14.64
N PRO A 88 -2.60 -4.92 13.90
CA PRO A 88 -1.73 -3.85 14.42
C PRO A 88 -2.45 -2.66 15.05
N GLY A 89 -3.64 -2.33 14.56
CA GLY A 89 -4.44 -1.25 15.13
C GLY A 89 -4.87 -1.52 16.58
N LEU A 90 -5.29 -2.75 16.89
CA LEU A 90 -5.81 -3.13 18.21
C LEU A 90 -4.73 -3.13 19.30
N LEU A 91 -3.48 -3.42 18.94
CA LEU A 91 -2.36 -3.49 19.89
C LEU A 91 -1.71 -2.14 20.17
N GLY A 92 -2.27 -1.05 19.66
CA GLY A 92 -1.81 0.31 19.93
C GLY A 92 -0.59 0.76 19.12
N VAL A 93 -0.15 -0.01 18.13
CA VAL A 93 1.00 0.35 17.26
C VAL A 93 0.70 1.64 16.48
N SER A 94 -0.51 1.75 15.92
CA SER A 94 -0.95 2.96 15.20
C SER A 94 -1.04 4.18 16.11
N ASN A 95 -1.54 4.00 17.34
CA ASN A 95 -1.62 5.07 18.33
C ASN A 95 -0.23 5.50 18.80
N GLY A 96 0.68 4.54 19.01
CA GLY A 96 2.08 4.81 19.34
C GLY A 96 2.81 5.58 18.25
N ALA A 97 2.56 5.27 16.97
CA ALA A 97 3.08 6.04 15.84
C ALA A 97 2.58 7.50 15.87
N GLY A 98 1.31 7.72 16.18
CA GLY A 98 0.74 9.07 16.34
C GLY A 98 1.39 9.85 17.48
N VAL A 99 1.59 9.22 18.65
CA VAL A 99 2.31 9.82 19.78
C VAL A 99 3.75 10.15 19.40
N GLY A 100 4.45 9.24 18.72
CA GLY A 100 5.82 9.45 18.25
C GLY A 100 5.92 10.62 17.27
N LEU A 101 4.96 10.74 16.34
CA LEU A 101 4.89 11.87 15.40
C LEU A 101 4.70 13.20 16.13
N ILE A 102 3.76 13.27 17.08
CA ILE A 102 3.51 14.50 17.87
C ILE A 102 4.76 14.85 18.70
N ALA A 103 5.36 13.87 19.36
CA ALA A 103 6.57 14.08 20.15
C ALA A 103 7.72 14.60 19.29
N ALA A 104 7.94 14.02 18.11
CA ALA A 104 8.97 14.47 17.18
C ALA A 104 8.75 15.93 16.71
N VAL A 105 7.51 16.29 16.37
CA VAL A 105 7.17 17.66 15.93
C VAL A 105 7.36 18.67 17.06
N LEU A 106 6.88 18.36 18.27
CA LEU A 106 6.96 19.28 19.41
C LEU A 106 8.40 19.45 19.91
N LEU A 107 9.13 18.35 20.07
CA LEU A 107 10.52 18.39 20.55
C LEU A 107 11.48 18.95 19.49
N GLY A 108 11.18 18.74 18.20
CA GLY A 108 11.88 19.34 17.07
C GLY A 108 11.56 20.81 16.85
N GLN A 109 10.71 21.44 17.67
CA GLN A 109 10.26 22.83 17.51
C GLN A 109 9.68 23.13 16.12
N GLY A 110 8.98 22.17 15.52
CA GLY A 110 8.47 22.27 14.15
C GLY A 110 9.51 22.05 13.05
N GLN A 111 10.78 21.83 13.40
CA GLN A 111 11.82 21.38 12.46
C GLN A 111 11.84 19.85 12.45
N LEU A 112 11.22 19.26 11.43
CA LEU A 112 11.37 17.85 11.14
C LEU A 112 12.67 17.66 10.34
N PRO A 113 13.45 16.59 10.59
CA PRO A 113 14.62 16.31 9.78
C PRO A 113 14.20 16.09 8.32
N GLY A 114 15.00 16.53 7.35
CA GLY A 114 14.59 16.58 5.93
C GLY A 114 14.16 15.23 5.33
N TRP A 115 14.54 14.11 5.94
CA TRP A 115 14.10 12.77 5.56
C TRP A 115 12.67 12.43 6.03
N ALA A 116 12.15 13.14 7.03
CA ALA A 116 10.80 12.92 7.58
C ALA A 116 9.68 13.58 6.73
N LEU A 117 10.02 14.53 5.86
CA LEU A 117 9.10 15.21 4.95
C LEU A 117 9.20 14.70 3.49
N GLY A 118 9.95 13.62 3.24
CA GLY A 118 10.17 13.06 1.91
C GLY A 118 9.04 12.19 1.35
N LEU A 119 7.82 12.33 1.87
CA LEU A 119 6.57 11.72 1.36
C LEU A 119 5.61 12.82 0.92
#